data_AF-A0A6H1R9H3-F1
#
_entry.id   AF-A0A6H1R9H3-F1
#
_cell.length_a   1.000
_cell.length_b   1.000
_cell.length_c   1.000
_cell.angle_alpha   90.00
_cell.angle_beta   90.00
_cell.angle_gamma   90.00
#
_symmetry.space_group_name_H-M   'P 1'
#
loop_
_entity.id
_entity.type
_entity.pdbx_description
1 polymer ?
#
loop_
_entity_poly.entity_id
_entity_poly.type
_entity_poly.pdbx_seq_one_letter_code
_entity_poly.pdbx_strand_id
1 'polypeptide(L)'
;MIAGIIMLVGMAATVAMSIILWQQKAPGRSMWPWLVVGLLTMCLWPISLWVAIGLWWYWRGTPVLPAAGPYPQVVPGQAPPVRRGARGPLISVACVLGSLITIVVFSALVPPAPAQTNQATPARSTVPPSTSQPHPATSQTPRAQLPPEAVVLGVLDADRIRVQITGQAAQEIRIVGVDSPAAGADPECWGTEAKAFTEKTLLGQTVRVQLDAAWQPGTPDEQASAIFLSGGANYSRLALEQGFARLSVDAPAALIGELSQAETNARNAQVGLWGAPCFGATRLAPPPPPPAPEPQPEPQPEPQPEPEPEPEPSPDSDSRQSPVAYYPTCKAAKAAGAAPLYRGDPGYSSKLDRDGDGVACES
;
A
#
# COMPACT_ATOMS: atom_id res chain seq x y z
N MET A 1 1.91 -39.49 -19.98
CA MET A 1 1.04 -39.66 -21.17
C MET A 1 -0.36 -39.08 -20.92
N ILE A 2 -1.10 -39.56 -19.90
CA ILE A 2 -2.47 -39.07 -19.58
C ILE A 2 -2.52 -37.55 -19.30
N ALA A 3 -1.60 -37.02 -18.49
CA ALA A 3 -1.54 -35.57 -18.22
C ALA A 3 -1.27 -34.71 -19.47
N GLY A 4 -0.49 -35.23 -20.42
CA GLY A 4 -0.21 -34.55 -21.68
C GLY A 4 -1.45 -34.49 -22.59
N ILE A 5 -2.24 -35.57 -22.61
CA ILE A 5 -3.49 -35.61 -23.38
C ILE A 5 -4.53 -34.64 -22.79
N ILE A 6 -4.66 -34.59 -21.46
CA ILE A 6 -5.58 -33.66 -20.78
C ILE A 6 -5.22 -32.20 -21.09
N MET A 7 -3.92 -31.84 -21.08
CA MET A 7 -3.48 -30.49 -21.46
C MET A 7 -3.81 -30.16 -22.92
N LEU A 8 -3.55 -31.10 -23.84
CA LEU A 8 -3.75 -30.88 -25.27
C LEU A 8 -5.24 -30.69 -25.60
N VAL A 9 -6.12 -31.49 -24.98
CA VAL A 9 -7.58 -31.35 -25.11
C VAL A 9 -8.07 -30.03 -24.50
N GLY A 10 -7.55 -29.64 -23.34
CA GLY A 10 -7.90 -28.36 -22.70
C GLY A 10 -7.50 -27.15 -23.55
N MET A 11 -6.29 -27.17 -24.13
CA MET A 11 -5.81 -26.13 -25.04
C MET A 11 -6.69 -26.02 -26.29
N ALA A 12 -7.00 -27.16 -26.93
CA ALA A 12 -7.87 -27.17 -28.10
C ALA A 12 -9.27 -26.63 -27.80
N ALA A 13 -9.84 -26.96 -26.63
CA ALA A 13 -11.16 -26.48 -26.21
C ALA A 13 -11.18 -24.96 -25.97
N THR A 14 -10.14 -24.39 -25.33
CA THR A 14 -10.06 -22.94 -25.09
C THR A 14 -9.96 -22.14 -26.39
N VAL A 15 -9.14 -22.58 -27.34
CA VAL A 15 -9.01 -21.94 -28.65
C VAL A 15 -10.33 -22.02 -29.43
N ALA A 16 -10.98 -23.19 -29.43
CA ALA A 16 -12.28 -23.37 -30.07
C ALA A 16 -13.36 -22.46 -29.46
N MET A 17 -13.42 -22.36 -28.13
CA MET A 17 -14.38 -21.50 -27.42
C MET A 17 -14.15 -20.02 -27.76
N SER A 18 -12.91 -19.55 -27.83
CA SER A 18 -12.60 -18.16 -28.24
C SER A 18 -13.03 -17.85 -29.68
N ILE A 19 -12.86 -18.82 -30.60
CA ILE A 19 -13.31 -18.68 -32.00
C ILE A 19 -14.85 -18.62 -32.07
N ILE A 20 -15.55 -19.48 -31.31
CA ILE A 20 -17.02 -19.49 -31.26
C ILE A 20 -17.57 -18.18 -30.68
N LEU A 21 -16.96 -17.67 -29.60
CA LEU A 21 -17.37 -16.39 -28.99
C LEU A 21 -17.13 -15.20 -29.93
N TRP A 22 -16.09 -15.24 -30.76
CA TRP A 22 -15.86 -14.24 -31.81
C TRP A 22 -16.95 -14.28 -32.89
N GLN A 23 -17.30 -15.47 -33.37
CA GLN A 23 -18.37 -15.66 -34.37
C GLN A 23 -19.72 -15.09 -33.90
N GLN A 24 -20.01 -15.16 -32.60
CA GLN A 24 -21.28 -14.68 -32.07
C GLN A 24 -21.35 -13.15 -31.84
N LYS A 25 -20.21 -12.46 -31.64
CA LYS A 25 -20.23 -11.08 -31.11
C LYS A 25 -19.79 -9.99 -32.08
N ALA A 26 -19.07 -10.28 -33.16
CA ALA A 26 -18.62 -9.24 -34.09
C ALA A 26 -18.22 -9.76 -35.50
N PRO A 27 -19.18 -10.17 -36.36
CA PRO A 27 -18.87 -10.44 -37.76
C PRO A 27 -18.45 -9.12 -38.43
N GLY A 28 -17.14 -8.94 -38.66
CA GLY A 28 -16.58 -7.78 -39.37
C GLY A 28 -15.44 -7.01 -38.67
N ARG A 29 -15.06 -7.36 -37.43
CA ARG A 29 -13.86 -6.80 -36.76
C ARG A 29 -12.67 -7.75 -36.87
N SER A 30 -11.45 -7.19 -36.89
CA SER A 30 -10.21 -7.96 -37.02
C SER A 30 -10.10 -9.03 -35.92
N MET A 31 -9.75 -10.25 -36.33
CA MET A 31 -9.65 -11.45 -35.49
C MET A 31 -8.49 -11.38 -34.49
N TRP A 32 -7.52 -10.51 -34.75
CA TRP A 32 -6.21 -10.44 -34.08
C TRP A 32 -6.26 -10.22 -32.56
N PRO A 33 -7.05 -9.27 -32.02
CA PRO A 33 -7.10 -9.04 -30.57
C PRO A 33 -7.62 -10.26 -29.79
N TRP A 34 -8.56 -11.00 -30.37
CA TRP A 34 -9.15 -12.18 -29.74
C TRP A 34 -8.24 -13.40 -29.81
N LEU A 35 -7.50 -13.57 -30.91
CA LEU A 35 -6.46 -14.59 -31.01
C LEU A 35 -5.31 -14.32 -30.04
N VAL A 36 -4.90 -13.06 -29.86
CA VAL A 36 -3.86 -12.69 -28.88
C VAL A 36 -4.32 -12.97 -27.46
N VAL A 37 -5.57 -12.67 -27.11
CA VAL A 37 -6.13 -13.01 -25.79
C VAL A 37 -6.18 -14.54 -25.59
N GLY A 38 -6.62 -15.30 -26.61
CA GLY A 38 -6.60 -16.77 -26.59
C GLY A 38 -5.19 -17.36 -26.41
N LEU A 39 -4.20 -16.82 -27.11
CA LEU A 39 -2.80 -17.24 -26.99
C LEU A 39 -2.19 -16.87 -25.64
N LEU A 40 -2.47 -15.67 -25.11
CA LEU A 40 -2.00 -15.24 -23.79
C LEU A 40 -2.57 -16.11 -22.69
N THR A 41 -3.87 -16.40 -22.74
CA THR A 41 -4.53 -17.31 -21.78
C THR A 41 -4.00 -18.73 -21.89
N MET A 42 -3.70 -19.21 -23.11
CA MET A 42 -3.05 -20.51 -23.34
C MET A 42 -1.65 -20.59 -22.71
N CYS A 43 -0.86 -19.51 -22.78
CA CYS A 43 0.48 -19.46 -22.19
C CYS A 43 0.47 -19.31 -20.66
N LEU A 44 -0.50 -18.57 -20.11
CA LEU A 44 -0.58 -18.29 -18.66
C LEU A 44 -1.15 -19.45 -17.85
N TRP A 45 -2.00 -20.28 -18.44
CA TRP A 45 -2.62 -21.43 -17.77
C TRP A 45 -1.64 -22.52 -17.27
N PRO A 46 -0.62 -22.97 -18.05
CA PRO A 46 0.35 -23.91 -17.52
C PRO A 46 1.22 -23.30 -16.41
N ILE A 47 1.50 -22.00 -16.47
CA ILE A 47 2.29 -21.29 -15.44
C ILE A 47 1.54 -21.32 -14.10
N SER A 48 0.25 -20.98 -14.08
CA SER A 48 -0.55 -21.00 -12.85
C SER A 48 -0.73 -22.42 -12.30
N LEU A 49 -0.89 -23.43 -13.16
CA LEU A 49 -0.96 -24.84 -12.75
C LEU A 49 0.34 -25.33 -12.12
N TRP A 50 1.50 -25.00 -12.70
CA TRP A 50 2.80 -25.39 -12.14
C TRP A 50 3.10 -24.68 -10.81
N VAL A 51 2.68 -23.42 -10.66
CA VAL A 51 2.76 -22.70 -9.37
C VAL A 51 1.89 -23.37 -8.32
N ALA A 52 0.66 -23.78 -8.65
CA ALA A 52 -0.23 -24.49 -7.73
C ALA A 52 0.34 -25.86 -7.32
N ILE A 53 0.92 -26.62 -8.25
CA ILE A 53 1.59 -27.90 -7.96
C ILE A 53 2.81 -27.66 -7.06
N GLY A 54 3.61 -26.64 -7.33
CA GLY A 54 4.76 -26.26 -6.50
C GLY A 54 4.36 -25.89 -5.07
N LEU A 55 3.32 -25.07 -4.92
CA LEU A 55 2.74 -24.70 -3.62
C LEU A 55 2.20 -25.91 -2.86
N TRP A 56 1.56 -26.84 -3.57
CA TRP A 56 1.05 -28.08 -2.98
C TRP A 56 2.18 -28.96 -2.43
N TRP A 57 3.27 -29.14 -3.18
CA TRP A 57 4.45 -29.88 -2.70
C TRP A 57 5.18 -29.17 -1.57
N TYR A 58 5.26 -27.84 -1.60
CA TYR A 58 5.83 -27.03 -0.52
C TYR A 58 5.06 -27.23 0.79
N TRP A 59 3.73 -27.16 0.74
CA TRP A 59 2.87 -27.37 1.92
C TRP A 59 2.87 -28.81 2.42
N ARG A 60 3.04 -29.80 1.54
CA ARG A 60 3.10 -31.22 1.93
C ARG A 60 4.47 -31.62 2.48
N GLY A 61 5.51 -30.85 2.18
CA GLY A 61 6.91 -31.11 2.54
C GLY A 61 7.40 -30.38 3.79
N THR A 62 6.58 -29.55 4.44
CA THR A 62 6.93 -28.93 5.72
C THR A 62 6.79 -29.94 6.85
N PRO A 63 7.89 -30.45 7.45
CA PRO A 63 7.77 -31.20 8.70
C PRO A 63 7.21 -30.24 9.77
N VAL A 64 6.08 -30.60 10.37
CA VAL A 64 5.56 -29.91 11.55
C VAL A 64 6.62 -30.06 12.64
N LEU A 65 7.35 -28.97 12.93
CA LEU A 65 8.25 -28.92 14.07
C LEU A 65 7.39 -29.12 15.34
N PRO A 66 7.66 -30.13 16.19
CA PRO A 66 6.98 -30.20 17.47
C PRO A 66 7.30 -28.95 18.27
N ALA A 67 6.29 -28.43 18.97
CA ALA A 67 6.37 -27.25 19.82
C ALA A 67 7.63 -27.28 20.68
N ALA A 68 8.35 -26.16 20.72
CA ALA A 68 9.55 -25.98 21.52
C ALA A 68 9.22 -26.15 23.01
N GLY A 69 9.41 -27.36 23.53
CA GLY A 69 9.59 -27.59 24.96
C GLY A 69 10.92 -27.00 25.45
N PRO A 70 11.08 -26.77 26.75
CA PRO A 70 12.25 -26.10 27.31
C PRO A 70 13.54 -26.90 27.03
N TYR A 71 14.55 -26.17 26.58
CA TYR A 71 15.92 -26.54 26.16
C TYR A 71 16.42 -27.96 26.50
N PRO A 72 16.91 -28.75 25.52
CA PRO A 72 17.59 -30.00 25.82
C PRO A 72 18.98 -29.74 26.41
N GLN A 73 19.27 -30.44 27.50
CA GLN A 73 20.58 -30.52 28.14
C GLN A 73 21.61 -31.08 27.15
N VAL A 74 22.69 -30.33 26.90
CA VAL A 74 23.82 -30.77 26.09
C VAL A 74 24.60 -31.82 26.90
N VAL A 75 24.45 -33.10 26.55
CA VAL A 75 25.30 -34.17 27.07
C VAL A 75 26.65 -34.12 26.32
N PRO A 76 27.79 -33.89 26.99
CA PRO A 76 29.09 -33.90 26.32
C PRO A 76 29.45 -35.33 25.91
N GLY A 77 29.61 -35.59 24.61
CA GLY A 77 30.15 -36.87 24.10
C GLY A 77 29.43 -37.51 22.92
N GLN A 78 28.32 -36.98 22.41
CA GLN A 78 27.67 -37.50 21.20
C GLN A 78 28.06 -36.70 19.95
N ALA A 79 28.58 -37.41 18.94
CA ALA A 79 28.90 -36.85 17.64
C ALA A 79 27.63 -36.37 16.90
N PRO A 80 27.68 -35.26 16.14
CA PRO A 80 26.51 -34.71 15.47
C PRO A 80 26.01 -35.66 14.36
N PRO A 81 24.68 -35.75 14.13
CA PRO A 81 24.14 -36.56 13.05
C PRO A 81 24.52 -35.98 11.68
N VAL A 82 25.05 -36.84 10.82
CA VAL A 82 25.42 -36.54 9.43
C VAL A 82 24.16 -36.13 8.64
N ARG A 83 24.09 -34.86 8.21
CA ARG A 83 23.06 -34.38 7.29
C ARG A 83 23.18 -35.13 5.96
N ARG A 84 22.19 -35.98 5.63
CA ARG A 84 22.04 -36.55 4.28
C ARG A 84 21.66 -35.43 3.30
N GLY A 85 22.42 -35.37 2.21
CA GLY A 85 22.45 -34.26 1.24
C GLY A 85 21.08 -33.88 0.65
N ALA A 86 20.80 -32.58 0.70
CA ALA A 86 19.69 -31.93 0.00
C ALA A 86 19.94 -31.95 -1.52
N ARG A 87 19.15 -32.73 -2.27
CA ARG A 87 19.05 -32.67 -3.74
C ARG A 87 18.17 -31.49 -4.19
N GLY A 88 18.33 -30.32 -3.55
CA GLY A 88 17.51 -29.12 -3.81
C GLY A 88 17.99 -28.18 -4.93
N PRO A 89 19.31 -27.97 -5.17
CA PRO A 89 19.72 -26.83 -6.00
C PRO A 89 19.72 -27.11 -7.51
N LEU A 90 19.73 -28.38 -7.94
CA LEU A 90 19.83 -28.72 -9.38
C LEU A 90 18.54 -28.49 -10.16
N ILE A 91 17.37 -28.58 -9.51
CA ILE A 91 16.07 -28.39 -10.17
C ILE A 91 15.79 -26.90 -10.40
N SER A 92 16.23 -26.02 -9.49
CA SER A 92 16.01 -24.58 -9.60
C SER A 92 16.82 -23.94 -10.73
N VAL A 93 18.05 -24.40 -10.97
CA VAL A 93 18.92 -23.88 -12.04
C VAL A 93 18.39 -24.29 -13.43
N ALA A 94 17.83 -25.49 -13.56
CA ALA A 94 17.25 -25.96 -14.82
C ALA A 94 16.00 -25.16 -15.23
N CYS A 95 15.14 -24.75 -14.28
CA CYS A 95 13.96 -23.93 -14.57
C CYS A 95 14.34 -22.51 -15.02
N VAL A 96 15.35 -21.88 -14.40
CA VAL A 96 15.78 -20.52 -14.75
C VAL A 96 16.43 -20.49 -16.14
N LEU A 97 17.25 -21.50 -16.48
CA LEU A 97 17.85 -21.62 -17.80
C LEU A 97 16.80 -21.88 -18.90
N GLY A 98 15.78 -22.69 -18.59
CA GLY A 98 14.66 -22.92 -19.52
C GLY A 98 13.87 -21.65 -19.83
N SER A 99 13.61 -20.80 -18.83
CA SER A 99 12.90 -19.53 -19.02
C SER A 99 13.70 -18.47 -19.78
N LEU A 100 15.03 -18.44 -19.62
CA LEU A 100 15.88 -17.51 -20.38
C LEU A 100 15.95 -17.88 -21.87
N ILE A 101 16.02 -19.18 -22.19
CA ILE A 101 16.09 -19.65 -23.57
C ILE A 101 14.78 -19.34 -24.32
N THR A 102 13.62 -19.47 -23.69
CA THR A 102 12.34 -19.14 -24.34
C THR A 102 12.18 -17.64 -24.60
N ILE A 103 12.65 -16.78 -23.70
CA ILE A 103 12.61 -15.31 -23.90
C ILE A 103 13.50 -14.90 -25.08
N VAL A 104 14.72 -15.44 -25.17
CA VAL A 104 15.65 -15.12 -26.26
C VAL A 104 15.11 -15.58 -27.62
N VAL A 105 14.51 -16.77 -27.68
CA VAL A 105 13.89 -17.27 -28.92
C VAL A 105 12.66 -16.43 -29.29
N PHE A 106 11.86 -15.99 -28.32
CA PHE A 106 10.69 -15.14 -28.60
C PHE A 106 11.08 -13.75 -29.11
N SER A 107 12.17 -13.15 -28.59
CA SER A 107 12.70 -11.88 -29.11
C SER A 107 13.27 -11.97 -30.53
N ALA A 108 13.74 -13.15 -30.95
CA ALA A 108 14.30 -13.35 -32.29
C ALA A 108 13.24 -13.60 -33.39
N LEU A 109 11.99 -13.91 -33.01
CA LEU A 109 10.89 -14.18 -33.96
C LEU A 109 9.91 -13.01 -34.15
N VAL A 110 10.13 -11.86 -33.51
CA VAL A 110 9.32 -10.66 -33.72
C VAL A 110 9.90 -9.85 -34.89
N PRO A 111 9.23 -9.79 -36.06
CA PRO A 111 9.69 -8.94 -37.15
C PRO A 111 9.55 -7.46 -36.76
N PRO A 112 10.46 -6.57 -37.23
CA PRO A 112 10.36 -5.14 -36.95
C PRO A 112 9.09 -4.57 -37.57
N ALA A 113 8.37 -3.76 -36.77
CA ALA A 113 7.13 -3.12 -37.18
C ALA A 113 7.33 -2.27 -38.46
N PRO A 114 6.39 -2.27 -39.42
CA PRO A 114 6.48 -1.40 -40.58
C PRO A 114 6.31 0.06 -40.14
N ALA A 115 7.21 0.91 -40.62
CA ALA A 115 7.16 2.37 -40.44
C ALA A 115 5.81 2.91 -40.93
N GLN A 116 5.08 3.59 -40.06
CA GLN A 116 3.84 4.27 -40.46
C GLN A 116 4.17 5.54 -41.23
N THR A 117 4.04 5.45 -42.56
CA THR A 117 3.91 6.61 -43.44
C THR A 117 2.56 7.26 -43.17
N ASN A 118 2.57 8.41 -42.49
CA ASN A 118 1.38 9.26 -42.36
C ASN A 118 1.00 9.84 -43.72
N GLN A 119 0.13 9.14 -44.46
CA GLN A 119 -0.61 9.75 -45.56
C GLN A 119 -1.93 10.31 -45.02
N ALA A 120 -1.96 11.64 -44.86
CA ALA A 120 -3.18 12.39 -44.64
C ALA A 120 -4.06 12.30 -45.90
N THR A 121 -5.25 11.72 -45.76
CA THR A 121 -6.32 11.82 -46.76
C THR A 121 -6.97 13.20 -46.63
N PRO A 122 -7.22 13.95 -47.72
CA PRO A 122 -7.74 15.31 -47.64
C PRO A 122 -9.25 15.28 -47.33
N ALA A 123 -9.62 15.79 -46.15
CA ALA A 123 -11.00 16.13 -45.84
C ALA A 123 -11.37 17.41 -46.60
N ARG A 124 -12.28 17.24 -47.56
CA ARG A 124 -12.93 18.32 -48.30
C ARG A 124 -13.94 19.01 -47.38
N SER A 125 -13.53 20.10 -46.72
CA SER A 125 -14.46 21.06 -46.11
C SER A 125 -14.52 22.32 -46.94
N THR A 126 -15.66 22.49 -47.60
CA THR A 126 -16.08 23.68 -48.33
C THR A 126 -16.41 24.78 -47.31
N VAL A 127 -15.59 25.82 -47.24
CA VAL A 127 -15.93 27.10 -46.57
C VAL A 127 -15.78 28.21 -47.62
N PRO A 128 -16.75 29.12 -47.78
CA PRO A 128 -16.69 30.18 -48.80
C PRO A 128 -15.66 31.26 -48.42
N PRO A 129 -15.15 32.04 -49.40
CA PRO A 129 -14.07 32.98 -49.16
C PRO A 129 -14.58 34.24 -48.45
N SER A 130 -14.07 34.50 -47.25
CA SER A 130 -14.10 35.84 -46.66
C SER A 130 -12.91 36.63 -47.16
N THR A 131 -13.21 37.63 -47.99
CA THR A 131 -12.31 38.68 -48.46
C THR A 131 -11.69 39.40 -47.25
N SER A 132 -10.39 39.25 -47.04
CA SER A 132 -9.62 40.13 -46.17
C SER A 132 -8.22 40.32 -46.76
N GLN A 133 -7.87 41.60 -46.89
CA GLN A 133 -6.70 42.13 -47.58
C GLN A 133 -5.38 41.71 -46.91
N PRO A 134 -4.24 41.73 -47.63
CA PRO A 134 -2.94 41.43 -47.05
C PRO A 134 -2.41 42.64 -46.27
N HIS A 135 -2.42 42.56 -44.93
CA HIS A 135 -1.51 43.37 -44.11
C HIS A 135 -0.15 42.67 -44.02
N PRO A 136 0.98 43.38 -44.18
CA PRO A 136 2.29 42.83 -43.88
C PRO A 136 2.47 42.81 -42.36
N ALA A 137 1.99 41.75 -41.71
CA ALA A 137 2.31 41.47 -40.33
C ALA A 137 3.64 40.71 -40.29
N THR A 138 4.71 41.44 -39.99
CA THR A 138 6.03 40.91 -39.62
C THR A 138 5.88 39.98 -38.42
N SER A 139 5.52 38.72 -38.66
CA SER A 139 5.47 37.68 -37.63
C SER A 139 6.87 37.14 -37.43
N GLN A 140 7.70 37.89 -36.70
CA GLN A 140 8.87 37.29 -36.08
C GLN A 140 8.38 36.52 -34.85
N THR A 141 8.02 35.26 -35.04
CA THR A 141 7.92 34.29 -33.95
C THR A 141 9.26 34.29 -33.21
N PRO A 142 9.30 34.61 -31.90
CA PRO A 142 10.53 34.49 -31.13
C PRO A 142 11.07 33.07 -31.32
N ARG A 143 12.27 32.96 -31.87
CA ARG A 143 12.93 31.67 -32.06
C ARG A 143 13.08 31.06 -30.68
N ALA A 144 12.31 30.02 -30.37
CA ALA A 144 12.40 29.30 -29.11
C ALA A 144 13.86 28.85 -28.92
N GLN A 145 14.59 29.55 -28.04
CA GLN A 145 15.97 29.22 -27.74
C GLN A 145 15.96 27.88 -27.01
N LEU A 146 16.76 26.93 -27.48
CA LEU A 146 16.92 25.66 -26.77
C LEU A 146 17.46 25.95 -25.36
N PRO A 147 16.99 25.25 -24.32
CA PRO A 147 17.51 25.40 -22.97
C PRO A 147 19.03 25.17 -22.95
N PRO A 148 19.79 25.96 -22.16
CA PRO A 148 21.24 25.83 -22.07
C PRO A 148 21.66 24.46 -21.52
N GLU A 149 22.81 23.98 -21.98
CA GLU A 149 23.45 22.77 -21.47
C GLU A 149 24.28 23.09 -20.22
N ALA A 150 24.22 22.17 -19.25
CA ALA A 150 24.92 22.27 -17.97
C ALA A 150 25.52 20.92 -17.58
N VAL A 151 26.63 20.94 -16.87
CA VAL A 151 27.23 19.75 -16.25
C VAL A 151 26.87 19.74 -14.78
N VAL A 152 26.38 18.61 -14.27
CA VAL A 152 26.08 18.45 -12.84
C VAL A 152 27.36 18.11 -12.09
N LEU A 153 27.78 19.02 -11.21
CA LEU A 153 29.02 18.93 -10.43
C LEU A 153 28.82 18.33 -9.04
N GLY A 154 27.59 18.39 -8.50
CA GLY A 154 27.29 17.86 -7.17
C GLY A 154 25.80 17.68 -6.95
N VAL A 155 25.46 16.86 -5.96
CA VAL A 155 24.08 16.60 -5.54
C VAL A 155 23.97 16.83 -4.05
N LEU A 156 23.04 17.69 -3.65
CA LEU A 156 22.76 17.96 -2.25
C LEU A 156 21.65 17.00 -1.78
N ASP A 157 20.51 17.06 -2.47
CA ASP A 157 19.30 16.23 -2.27
C ASP A 157 18.64 15.94 -3.64
N ALA A 158 17.54 15.20 -3.69
CA ALA A 158 16.92 14.84 -4.97
C ALA A 158 16.18 16.01 -5.67
N ASP A 159 15.99 17.13 -4.98
CA ASP A 159 15.44 18.38 -5.51
C ASP A 159 16.49 19.51 -5.60
N ARG A 160 17.76 19.27 -5.20
CA ARG A 160 18.81 20.30 -5.19
C ARG A 160 20.16 19.78 -5.65
N ILE A 161 20.69 20.41 -6.68
CA ILE A 161 21.96 20.02 -7.31
C ILE A 161 22.87 21.22 -7.55
N ARG A 162 24.17 20.97 -7.68
CA ARG A 162 25.14 21.95 -8.12
C ARG A 162 25.47 21.72 -9.59
N VAL A 163 25.31 22.75 -10.41
CA VAL A 163 25.53 22.69 -11.86
C VAL A 163 26.49 23.76 -12.34
N GLN A 164 27.15 23.50 -13.45
CA GLN A 164 27.87 24.51 -14.21
C GLN A 164 27.22 24.64 -15.58
N ILE A 165 26.45 25.72 -15.75
CA ILE A 165 25.83 26.09 -17.02
C ILE A 165 26.91 26.68 -17.92
N THR A 166 26.88 26.34 -19.21
CA THR A 166 27.89 26.82 -20.17
C THR A 166 27.93 28.35 -20.19
N GLY A 167 29.10 28.92 -19.86
CA GLY A 167 29.31 30.38 -19.80
C GLY A 167 28.94 31.03 -18.48
N GLN A 168 28.57 30.26 -17.44
CA GLN A 168 28.26 30.76 -16.10
C GLN A 168 29.15 30.09 -15.04
N ALA A 169 29.22 30.72 -13.86
CA ALA A 169 29.88 30.12 -12.71
C ALA A 169 29.08 28.90 -12.21
N ALA A 170 29.75 27.98 -11.53
CA ALA A 170 29.08 26.86 -10.88
C ALA A 170 28.16 27.39 -9.76
N GLN A 171 26.91 26.95 -9.76
CA GLN A 171 25.87 27.42 -8.86
C GLN A 171 24.97 26.26 -8.43
N GLU A 172 24.25 26.43 -7.33
CA GLU A 172 23.24 25.47 -6.90
C GLU A 172 21.92 25.78 -7.61
N ILE A 173 21.08 24.78 -7.83
CA ILE A 173 19.75 24.98 -8.39
C ILE A 173 18.78 24.05 -7.68
N ARG A 174 17.60 24.58 -7.38
CA ARG A 174 16.44 23.80 -6.97
C ARG A 174 15.66 23.36 -8.20
N ILE A 175 15.29 22.08 -8.22
CA ILE A 175 14.54 21.44 -9.28
C ILE A 175 13.05 21.62 -8.99
N VAL A 176 12.38 22.43 -9.79
CA VAL A 176 10.98 22.80 -9.55
C VAL A 176 10.05 21.58 -9.69
N GLY A 177 9.00 21.56 -8.88
CA GLY A 177 7.94 20.55 -8.91
C GLY A 177 8.28 19.23 -8.22
N VAL A 178 9.46 19.13 -7.61
CA VAL A 178 9.83 18.02 -6.73
C VAL A 178 10.29 18.53 -5.37
N ASP A 179 9.92 17.79 -4.34
CA ASP A 179 10.32 18.01 -2.95
C ASP A 179 10.94 16.71 -2.43
N SER A 180 12.21 16.75 -2.05
CA SER A 180 12.97 15.56 -1.68
C SER A 180 13.06 15.41 -0.16
N PRO A 181 12.94 14.18 0.38
CA PRO A 181 13.29 13.95 1.78
C PRO A 181 14.77 14.31 2.01
N ALA A 182 15.06 15.04 3.09
CA ALA A 182 16.42 15.52 3.36
C ALA A 182 17.41 14.38 3.65
N ALA A 183 18.60 14.41 3.05
CA ALA A 183 19.66 13.41 3.25
C ALA A 183 20.77 13.83 4.25
N GLY A 184 20.62 15.01 4.88
CA GLY A 184 21.64 15.68 5.68
C GLY A 184 21.92 15.06 7.06
N ALA A 185 22.39 15.88 7.99
CA ALA A 185 22.76 15.45 9.34
C ALA A 185 21.60 14.83 10.13
N ASP A 186 20.38 15.30 9.87
CA ASP A 186 19.13 14.76 10.39
C ASP A 186 18.32 14.20 9.21
N PRO A 187 18.65 13.00 8.72
CA PRO A 187 18.04 12.48 7.49
C PRO A 187 16.57 12.15 7.70
N GLU A 188 15.76 12.55 6.74
CA GLU A 188 14.38 12.11 6.62
C GLU A 188 14.31 10.69 6.03
N CYS A 189 13.17 10.05 6.24
CA CYS A 189 12.83 8.76 5.66
C CYS A 189 13.06 8.80 4.14
N TRP A 190 13.85 7.86 3.60
CA TRP A 190 14.28 7.80 2.20
C TRP A 190 15.20 8.93 1.71
N GLY A 191 15.68 9.84 2.57
CA GLY A 191 16.51 10.95 2.12
C GLY A 191 17.85 10.50 1.54
N THR A 192 18.52 9.56 2.20
CA THR A 192 19.82 9.02 1.74
C THR A 192 19.68 8.31 0.38
N GLU A 193 18.64 7.48 0.25
CA GLU A 193 18.33 6.74 -0.96
C GLU A 193 17.92 7.66 -2.12
N ALA A 194 17.13 8.70 -1.84
CA ALA A 194 16.74 9.72 -2.81
C ALA A 194 17.97 10.45 -3.34
N LYS A 195 18.88 10.89 -2.47
CA LYS A 195 20.16 11.50 -2.88
C LYS A 195 20.99 10.54 -3.74
N ALA A 196 21.15 9.29 -3.32
CA ALA A 196 21.93 8.30 -4.07
C ALA A 196 21.35 8.02 -5.46
N PHE A 197 20.02 8.01 -5.59
CA PHE A 197 19.34 7.92 -6.87
C PHE A 197 19.68 9.12 -7.77
N THR A 198 19.66 10.33 -7.23
CA THR A 198 19.98 11.56 -7.97
C THR A 198 21.44 11.60 -8.38
N GLU A 199 22.37 11.22 -7.50
CA GLU A 199 23.79 11.09 -7.83
C GLU A 199 24.00 10.11 -8.99
N LYS A 200 23.38 8.93 -8.92
CA LYS A 200 23.44 7.94 -10.00
C LYS A 200 22.87 8.46 -11.32
N THR A 201 21.83 9.30 -11.26
CA THR A 201 21.10 9.76 -12.44
C THR A 201 21.73 10.99 -13.08
N LEU A 202 22.26 11.91 -12.27
CA LEU A 202 22.64 13.25 -12.69
C LEU A 202 24.14 13.54 -12.55
N LEU A 203 24.84 12.99 -11.55
CA LEU A 203 26.21 13.42 -11.24
C LEU A 203 27.15 13.18 -12.42
N GLY A 204 27.89 14.22 -12.82
CA GLY A 204 28.80 14.20 -13.95
C GLY A 204 28.12 14.16 -15.33
N GLN A 205 26.79 14.12 -15.40
CA GLN A 205 26.05 14.12 -16.66
C GLN A 205 25.89 15.53 -17.22
N THR A 206 25.84 15.62 -18.56
CA THR A 206 25.38 16.81 -19.25
C THR A 206 23.86 16.77 -19.34
N VAL A 207 23.22 17.81 -18.81
CA VAL A 207 21.76 17.97 -18.81
C VAL A 207 21.38 19.28 -19.48
N ARG A 208 20.11 19.38 -19.89
CA ARG A 208 19.53 20.66 -20.30
C ARG A 208 18.71 21.23 -19.15
N VAL A 209 19.04 22.47 -18.78
CA VAL A 209 18.37 23.18 -17.69
C VAL A 209 17.44 24.21 -18.30
N GLN A 210 16.14 24.00 -18.16
CA GLN A 210 15.16 25.03 -18.48
C GLN A 210 15.06 25.96 -17.29
N LEU A 211 15.54 27.19 -17.45
CA LEU A 211 15.46 28.24 -16.44
C LEU A 211 14.12 28.98 -16.56
N ASP A 212 13.61 29.48 -15.43
CA ASP A 212 12.46 30.38 -15.45
C ASP A 212 12.89 31.72 -16.07
N ALA A 213 12.01 32.37 -16.83
CA ALA A 213 12.25 33.71 -17.35
C ALA A 213 12.41 34.74 -16.21
N ALA A 214 11.90 34.45 -15.01
CA ALA A 214 12.08 35.26 -13.81
C ALA A 214 13.43 35.01 -13.08
N TRP A 215 14.23 34.03 -13.51
CA TRP A 215 15.47 33.67 -12.83
C TRP A 215 16.54 34.77 -12.96
N GLN A 216 17.10 35.19 -11.82
CA GLN A 216 18.22 36.13 -11.74
C GLN A 216 19.41 35.47 -11.01
N PRO A 217 20.64 35.55 -11.55
CA PRO A 217 21.82 35.04 -10.84
C PRO A 217 21.98 35.69 -9.46
N GLY A 218 22.14 34.87 -8.41
CA GLY A 218 22.40 35.34 -7.04
C GLY A 218 21.15 35.66 -6.20
N THR A 219 19.94 35.38 -6.68
CA THR A 219 18.73 35.40 -5.83
C THR A 219 18.58 34.07 -5.08
N PRO A 220 18.16 34.08 -3.79
CA PRO A 220 18.03 32.86 -2.97
C PRO A 220 17.09 31.79 -3.56
N ASP A 221 16.13 32.22 -4.37
CA ASP A 221 15.17 31.35 -5.05
C ASP A 221 15.74 30.88 -6.40
N GLU A 222 16.82 30.11 -6.32
CA GLU A 222 17.59 29.55 -7.44
C GLU A 222 16.77 28.44 -8.15
N GLN A 223 15.68 28.82 -8.83
CA GLN A 223 14.71 27.89 -9.42
C GLN A 223 15.07 27.53 -10.87
N ALA A 224 15.35 26.25 -11.12
CA ALA A 224 15.34 25.69 -12.46
C ALA A 224 13.96 25.09 -12.77
N SER A 225 13.27 25.62 -13.78
CA SER A 225 11.92 25.19 -14.15
C SER A 225 11.82 23.72 -14.57
N ALA A 226 12.88 23.13 -15.14
CA ALA A 226 12.96 21.68 -15.40
C ALA A 226 14.38 21.24 -15.77
N ILE A 227 14.72 19.99 -15.42
CA ILE A 227 15.95 19.32 -15.89
C ILE A 227 15.57 18.22 -16.87
N PHE A 228 16.19 18.27 -18.05
CA PHE A 228 16.06 17.24 -19.08
C PHE A 228 17.36 16.46 -19.23
N LEU A 229 17.24 15.13 -19.12
CA LEU A 229 18.31 14.19 -19.40
C LEU A 229 18.64 14.18 -20.90
N SER A 230 19.78 13.60 -21.29
CA SER A 230 20.24 13.52 -22.69
C SER A 230 19.21 12.91 -23.66
N GLY A 231 18.36 11.99 -23.18
CA GLY A 231 17.25 11.41 -23.93
C GLY A 231 15.95 12.23 -23.98
N GLY A 232 15.96 13.45 -23.42
CA GLY A 232 14.77 14.32 -23.34
C GLY A 232 13.80 13.98 -22.21
N ALA A 233 14.13 13.00 -21.36
CA ALA A 233 13.32 12.66 -20.19
C ALA A 233 13.39 13.78 -19.13
N ASN A 234 12.24 14.17 -18.58
CA ASN A 234 12.16 15.11 -17.47
C ASN A 234 12.53 14.39 -16.16
N TYR A 235 13.56 14.89 -15.48
CA TYR A 235 14.05 14.29 -14.23
C TYR A 235 13.01 14.37 -13.10
N SER A 236 12.26 15.47 -12.97
CA SER A 236 11.22 15.63 -11.94
C SER A 236 10.20 14.51 -12.01
N ARG A 237 9.73 14.17 -13.22
CA ARG A 237 8.82 13.05 -13.45
C ARG A 237 9.45 11.71 -13.05
N LEU A 238 10.72 11.49 -13.44
CA LEU A 238 11.43 10.25 -13.13
C LEU A 238 11.60 10.07 -11.61
N ALA A 239 11.98 11.13 -10.89
CA ALA A 239 12.14 11.09 -9.44
C ALA A 239 10.81 10.77 -8.73
N LEU A 240 9.70 11.36 -9.17
CA LEU A 240 8.36 11.08 -8.65
C LEU A 240 7.91 9.66 -8.93
N GLU A 241 8.05 9.18 -10.18
CA GLU A 241 7.63 7.84 -10.61
C GLU A 241 8.37 6.73 -9.84
N GLN A 242 9.63 6.98 -9.46
CA GLN A 242 10.44 6.05 -8.68
C GLN A 242 10.27 6.22 -7.15
N GLY A 243 9.48 7.20 -6.70
CA GLY A 243 9.21 7.46 -5.28
C GLY A 243 10.38 8.10 -4.52
N PHE A 244 11.29 8.80 -5.20
CA PHE A 244 12.42 9.50 -4.55
C PHE A 244 12.13 10.97 -4.22
N ALA A 245 10.96 11.48 -4.62
CA ALA A 245 10.48 12.81 -4.30
C ALA A 245 8.96 12.81 -4.14
N ARG A 246 8.45 13.91 -3.57
CA ARG A 246 7.04 14.28 -3.52
C ARG A 246 6.78 15.39 -4.53
N LEU A 247 5.54 15.50 -4.99
CA LEU A 247 5.12 16.61 -5.82
C LEU A 247 5.19 17.90 -5.00
N SER A 248 5.98 18.87 -5.45
CA SER A 248 6.07 20.16 -4.79
C SER A 248 5.00 21.14 -5.30
N VAL A 249 4.59 22.06 -4.43
CA VAL A 249 3.51 23.03 -4.71
C VAL A 249 3.88 24.07 -5.76
N ASP A 250 5.17 24.23 -6.04
CA ASP A 250 5.70 25.15 -7.04
C ASP A 250 5.77 24.54 -8.44
N ALA A 251 5.29 23.30 -8.63
CA ALA A 251 5.25 22.65 -9.92
C ALA A 251 4.58 23.54 -10.99
N PRO A 252 5.18 23.71 -12.18
CA PRO A 252 4.61 24.58 -13.21
C PRO A 252 3.26 24.04 -13.67
N ALA A 253 2.30 24.92 -13.92
CA ALA A 253 0.95 24.54 -14.34
C ALA A 253 0.94 23.63 -15.59
N ALA A 254 1.93 23.78 -16.49
CA ALA A 254 2.07 22.93 -17.67
C ALA A 254 2.51 21.49 -17.35
N LEU A 255 3.17 21.26 -16.22
CA LEU A 255 3.72 19.95 -15.82
C LEU A 255 2.92 19.29 -14.68
N ILE A 256 2.08 20.04 -13.95
CA ILE A 256 1.39 19.54 -12.75
C ILE A 256 0.63 18.24 -12.98
N GLY A 257 -0.06 18.10 -14.12
CA GLY A 257 -0.83 16.89 -14.45
C GLY A 257 0.06 15.66 -14.64
N GLU A 258 1.19 15.82 -15.32
CA GLU A 258 2.15 14.74 -15.55
C GLU A 258 2.87 14.34 -14.26
N LEU A 259 3.32 15.32 -13.48
CA LEU A 259 4.03 15.07 -12.22
C LEU A 259 3.11 14.45 -11.15
N SER A 260 1.86 14.91 -11.05
CA SER A 260 0.85 14.32 -10.17
C SER A 260 0.53 12.87 -10.53
N GLN A 261 0.44 12.55 -11.82
CA GLN A 261 0.26 11.17 -12.26
C GLN A 261 1.44 10.28 -11.87
N ALA A 262 2.67 10.76 -12.05
CA ALA A 262 3.88 10.03 -11.69
C ALA A 262 3.94 9.72 -10.18
N GLU A 263 3.62 10.71 -9.34
CA GLU A 263 3.55 10.50 -7.89
C GLU A 263 2.43 9.52 -7.52
N THR A 264 1.27 9.61 -8.17
CA THR A 264 0.15 8.68 -7.95
C THR A 264 0.52 7.24 -8.31
N ASN A 265 1.24 7.05 -9.42
CA ASN A 265 1.73 5.73 -9.82
C ASN A 265 2.68 5.17 -8.76
N ALA A 266 3.62 5.99 -8.27
CA ALA A 266 4.57 5.58 -7.24
C ALA A 266 3.89 5.22 -5.91
N ARG A 267 2.88 6.00 -5.51
CA ARG A 267 2.02 5.71 -4.34
C ARG A 267 1.32 4.36 -4.48
N ASN A 268 0.67 4.13 -5.62
CA ASN A 268 -0.06 2.89 -5.89
C ASN A 268 0.87 1.67 -5.96
N ALA A 269 2.07 1.85 -6.50
CA ALA A 269 3.09 0.82 -6.59
C ALA A 269 3.85 0.60 -5.26
N GLN A 270 3.65 1.48 -4.26
CA GLN A 270 4.36 1.47 -2.98
C GLN A 270 5.89 1.43 -3.15
N VAL A 271 6.41 2.21 -4.11
CA VAL A 271 7.86 2.31 -4.38
C VAL A 271 8.48 3.50 -3.67
N GLY A 272 9.77 3.40 -3.36
CA GLY A 272 10.52 4.46 -2.69
C GLY A 272 9.86 4.90 -1.39
N LEU A 273 9.75 6.21 -1.20
CA LEU A 273 9.10 6.87 -0.07
C LEU A 273 7.71 6.30 0.27
N TRP A 274 6.97 5.82 -0.72
CA TRP A 274 5.60 5.31 -0.57
C TRP A 274 5.53 3.87 -0.07
N GLY A 275 6.64 3.15 -0.10
CA GLY A 275 6.77 1.80 0.44
C GLY A 275 7.18 1.77 1.91
N ALA A 276 7.29 0.56 2.46
CA ALA A 276 7.89 0.38 3.79
C ALA A 276 9.33 0.91 3.82
N PRO A 277 9.82 1.44 4.95
CA PRO A 277 9.12 1.59 6.24
C PRO A 277 8.30 2.89 6.35
N CYS A 278 8.36 3.76 5.34
CA CYS A 278 7.95 5.15 5.47
C CYS A 278 6.49 5.37 5.11
N PHE A 279 5.93 4.58 4.19
CA PHE A 279 4.52 4.64 3.75
C PHE A 279 4.07 6.06 3.40
N GLY A 280 4.97 6.85 2.81
CA GLY A 280 4.74 8.24 2.43
C GLY A 280 5.10 9.28 3.49
N ALA A 281 5.51 8.89 4.70
CA ALA A 281 5.94 9.80 5.75
C ALA A 281 7.45 10.12 5.63
N THR A 282 7.83 11.39 5.76
CA THR A 282 9.26 11.81 5.75
C THR A 282 9.90 11.70 7.14
N ARG A 283 9.11 11.57 8.21
CA ARG A 283 9.60 11.24 9.55
C ARG A 283 9.12 9.84 9.91
N LEU A 284 10.04 8.94 10.26
CA LEU A 284 9.68 7.67 10.89
C LEU A 284 8.93 7.98 12.18
N ALA A 285 7.73 7.42 12.34
CA ALA A 285 7.10 7.40 13.64
C ALA A 285 8.09 6.75 14.62
N PRO A 286 8.25 7.29 15.85
CA PRO A 286 9.02 6.59 16.87
C PRO A 286 8.47 5.16 16.97
N PRO A 287 9.33 4.14 17.18
CA PRO A 287 8.88 2.77 17.29
C PRO A 287 7.71 2.72 18.29
N PRO A 288 6.64 1.97 18.00
CA PRO A 288 5.53 1.87 18.94
C PRO A 288 6.08 1.47 20.30
N PRO A 289 5.59 2.05 21.41
CA PRO A 289 6.03 1.65 22.73
C PRO A 289 5.88 0.12 22.85
N PRO A 290 6.81 -0.56 23.53
CA PRO A 290 6.68 -2.00 23.74
C PRO A 290 5.28 -2.30 24.26
N PRO A 291 4.65 -3.41 23.83
CA PRO A 291 3.31 -3.77 24.28
C PRO A 291 3.27 -3.70 25.80
N ALA A 292 2.29 -2.95 26.33
CA ALA A 292 2.10 -2.87 27.77
C ALA A 292 2.04 -4.30 28.33
N PRO A 293 2.67 -4.57 29.48
CA PRO A 293 2.58 -5.88 30.10
C PRO A 293 1.11 -6.27 30.20
N GLU A 294 0.78 -7.49 29.77
CA GLU A 294 -0.58 -8.02 29.90
C GLU A 294 -1.05 -7.81 31.34
N PRO A 295 -2.33 -7.42 31.55
CA PRO A 295 -2.87 -7.28 32.89
C PRO A 295 -2.56 -8.55 33.67
N GLN A 296 -1.80 -8.43 34.77
CA GLN A 296 -1.64 -9.55 35.68
C GLN A 296 -3.05 -10.00 36.08
N PRO A 297 -3.35 -11.32 36.04
CA PRO A 297 -4.60 -11.84 36.54
C PRO A 297 -4.85 -11.25 37.92
N GLU A 298 -6.02 -10.64 38.13
CA GLU A 298 -6.41 -10.22 39.47
C GLU A 298 -6.25 -11.41 40.42
N PRO A 299 -5.70 -11.20 41.63
CA PRO A 299 -5.52 -12.27 42.58
C PRO A 299 -6.86 -12.97 42.80
N GLN A 300 -6.87 -14.26 42.46
CA GLN A 300 -8.04 -15.10 42.65
C GLN A 300 -8.46 -15.00 44.13
N PRO A 301 -9.75 -14.80 44.45
CA PRO A 301 -10.20 -14.70 45.82
C PRO A 301 -9.67 -15.89 46.63
N GLU A 302 -9.08 -15.62 47.79
CA GLU A 302 -8.63 -16.68 48.69
C GLU A 302 -9.80 -17.64 48.96
N PRO A 303 -9.56 -18.97 48.99
CA PRO A 303 -10.59 -19.93 49.31
C PRO A 303 -11.21 -19.59 50.66
N GLN A 304 -12.50 -19.33 50.65
CA GLN A 304 -13.27 -19.15 51.88
C GLN A 304 -13.13 -20.44 52.71
N PRO A 305 -12.82 -20.36 54.02
CA PRO A 305 -12.61 -21.54 54.84
C PRO A 305 -13.85 -22.44 54.82
N GLU A 306 -13.60 -23.73 54.65
CA GLU A 306 -14.60 -24.78 54.63
C GLU A 306 -15.39 -24.76 55.95
N PRO A 307 -16.73 -24.73 55.91
CA PRO A 307 -17.54 -24.65 57.11
C PRO A 307 -17.30 -25.87 58.01
N GLU A 308 -17.01 -25.58 59.27
CA GLU A 308 -16.83 -26.56 60.34
C GLU A 308 -18.13 -27.38 60.52
N PRO A 309 -18.05 -28.71 60.72
CA PRO A 309 -19.24 -29.57 60.72
C PRO A 309 -20.15 -29.25 61.90
N GLU A 310 -21.41 -28.95 61.55
CA GLU A 310 -22.49 -28.68 62.48
C GLU A 310 -22.88 -29.96 63.26
N PRO A 311 -23.05 -29.90 64.59
CA PRO A 311 -23.44 -31.06 65.39
C PRO A 311 -24.89 -31.48 65.13
N GLU A 312 -25.11 -32.80 65.08
CA GLU A 312 -26.41 -33.44 64.93
C GLU A 312 -27.42 -33.14 66.07
N PRO A 313 -28.74 -33.27 65.80
CA PRO A 313 -29.78 -32.50 66.47
C PRO A 313 -30.30 -33.15 67.76
N SER A 314 -30.94 -32.33 68.61
CA SER A 314 -31.86 -32.80 69.64
C SER A 314 -33.19 -32.01 69.58
N PRO A 315 -34.33 -32.66 69.93
CA PRO A 315 -35.61 -32.40 69.26
C PRO A 315 -36.49 -31.35 69.95
N ASP A 316 -37.26 -30.68 69.11
CA ASP A 316 -38.60 -30.12 69.27
C ASP A 316 -38.99 -29.41 70.58
N SER A 317 -39.24 -28.09 70.46
CA SER A 317 -40.55 -27.49 70.80
C SER A 317 -40.66 -26.05 70.27
N ASP A 318 -41.47 -25.91 69.22
CA ASP A 318 -42.55 -24.94 69.04
C ASP A 318 -42.31 -23.41 69.14
N SER A 319 -42.62 -22.75 68.01
CA SER A 319 -43.19 -21.39 67.86
C SER A 319 -42.37 -20.12 68.19
N ARG A 320 -41.96 -19.41 67.11
CA ARG A 320 -42.59 -18.13 66.68
C ARG A 320 -42.05 -17.67 65.31
N GLN A 321 -42.86 -17.86 64.27
CA GLN A 321 -42.80 -17.03 63.07
C GLN A 321 -43.27 -15.62 63.44
N SER A 322 -42.44 -14.60 63.25
CA SER A 322 -42.92 -13.21 63.21
C SER A 322 -43.65 -13.00 61.88
N PRO A 323 -44.92 -12.58 61.87
CA PRO A 323 -45.70 -12.48 60.65
C PRO A 323 -45.19 -11.33 59.78
N VAL A 324 -45.10 -11.58 58.48
CA VAL A 324 -44.88 -10.56 57.44
C VAL A 324 -45.99 -9.51 57.58
N ALA A 325 -45.66 -8.32 58.08
CA ALA A 325 -46.63 -7.27 58.36
C ALA A 325 -47.20 -6.71 57.05
N TYR A 326 -48.29 -7.28 56.53
CA TYR A 326 -48.98 -6.74 55.36
C TYR A 326 -50.02 -5.69 55.79
N TYR A 327 -49.89 -4.47 55.29
CA TYR A 327 -50.86 -3.39 55.54
C TYR A 327 -51.76 -3.16 54.32
N PRO A 328 -53.09 -3.29 54.45
CA PRO A 328 -53.99 -3.07 53.31
C PRO A 328 -54.18 -1.58 52.97
N THR A 329 -53.95 -0.67 53.92
CA THR A 329 -54.08 0.79 53.73
C THR A 329 -53.11 1.56 54.63
N CYS A 330 -52.77 2.79 54.26
CA CYS A 330 -51.92 3.66 55.06
C CYS A 330 -52.50 4.00 56.44
N LYS A 331 -53.82 4.01 56.58
CA LYS A 331 -54.48 4.17 57.88
C LYS A 331 -54.18 3.01 58.83
N ALA A 332 -54.12 1.79 58.32
CA ALA A 332 -53.76 0.61 59.11
C ALA A 332 -52.28 0.64 59.52
N ALA A 333 -51.39 1.04 58.62
CA ALA A 333 -49.96 1.21 58.93
C ALA A 333 -49.71 2.28 60.00
N LYS A 334 -50.39 3.44 59.90
CA LYS A 334 -50.31 4.51 60.91
C LYS A 334 -50.88 4.12 62.26
N ALA A 335 -52.03 3.44 62.28
CA ALA A 335 -52.63 2.96 63.53
C ALA A 335 -51.75 1.91 64.24
N ALA A 336 -50.97 1.15 63.47
CA ALA A 336 -49.97 0.23 63.99
C ALA A 336 -48.63 0.91 64.37
N GLY A 337 -48.49 2.22 64.17
CA GLY A 337 -47.27 2.98 64.44
C GLY A 337 -46.11 2.68 63.49
N ALA A 338 -46.38 2.06 62.34
CA ALA A 338 -45.37 1.59 61.39
C ALA A 338 -45.06 2.58 60.25
N ALA A 339 -45.75 3.74 60.19
CA ALA A 339 -45.54 4.74 59.15
C ALA A 339 -44.66 5.90 59.64
N PRO A 340 -43.85 6.53 58.76
CA PRO A 340 -43.69 6.25 57.33
C PRO A 340 -42.96 4.93 57.04
N LEU A 341 -43.35 4.23 55.96
CA LEU A 341 -42.75 2.96 55.53
C LEU A 341 -41.81 3.22 54.35
N TYR A 342 -40.56 2.77 54.43
CA TYR A 342 -39.58 2.97 53.37
C TYR A 342 -39.46 1.73 52.47
N ARG A 343 -39.05 1.93 51.21
CA ARG A 343 -38.82 0.83 50.27
C ARG A 343 -37.80 -0.17 50.84
N GLY A 344 -38.26 -1.40 51.10
CA GLY A 344 -37.47 -2.47 51.71
C GLY A 344 -37.94 -2.84 53.12
N ASP A 345 -38.73 -1.99 53.77
CA ASP A 345 -39.28 -2.29 55.09
C ASP A 345 -40.33 -3.41 55.02
N PRO A 346 -40.41 -4.27 56.04
CA PRO A 346 -41.46 -5.26 56.16
C PRO A 346 -42.83 -4.55 56.22
N GLY A 347 -43.60 -4.70 55.13
CA GLY A 347 -44.92 -4.10 54.97
C GLY A 347 -45.00 -2.93 54.00
N TYR A 348 -43.87 -2.48 53.45
CA TYR A 348 -43.87 -1.58 52.30
C TYR A 348 -44.54 -2.27 51.10
N SER A 349 -45.42 -1.53 50.42
CA SER A 349 -45.89 -1.92 49.08
C SER A 349 -46.11 -0.68 48.23
N SER A 350 -45.83 -0.80 46.93
CA SER A 350 -46.04 0.30 45.95
C SER A 350 -47.50 0.75 45.83
N LYS A 351 -48.46 -0.01 46.38
CA LYS A 351 -49.88 0.40 46.44
C LYS A 351 -50.15 1.41 47.56
N LEU A 352 -49.27 1.51 48.54
CA LEU A 352 -49.35 2.45 49.66
C LEU A 352 -48.52 3.72 49.41
N ASP A 353 -47.63 3.67 48.43
CA ASP A 353 -46.76 4.75 47.95
C ASP A 353 -47.41 5.39 46.71
N ARG A 354 -48.23 6.43 46.93
CA ARG A 354 -49.13 6.95 45.88
C ARG A 354 -48.39 7.71 44.79
N ASP A 355 -47.30 8.37 45.15
CA ASP A 355 -46.45 9.17 44.27
C ASP A 355 -45.18 8.42 43.83
N GLY A 356 -44.83 7.30 44.48
CA GLY A 356 -43.85 6.34 44.02
C GLY A 356 -42.40 6.71 44.34
N ASP A 357 -42.21 7.65 45.26
CA ASP A 357 -40.90 8.21 45.61
C ASP A 357 -40.07 7.27 46.50
N GLY A 358 -40.68 6.20 47.01
CA GLY A 358 -40.05 5.22 47.89
C GLY A 358 -40.43 5.36 49.36
N VAL A 359 -41.32 6.30 49.72
CA VAL A 359 -41.82 6.53 51.08
C VAL A 359 -43.34 6.37 51.11
N ALA A 360 -43.82 5.22 51.58
CA ALA A 360 -45.24 4.97 51.71
C ALA A 360 -45.82 5.61 52.99
N CYS A 361 -47.06 6.11 52.87
CA CYS A 361 -47.87 6.61 53.99
C CYS A 361 -47.29 7.81 54.75
N GLU A 362 -46.57 8.68 54.06
CA GLU A 362 -46.00 9.92 54.60
C GLU A 362 -47.05 10.93 55.10
N SER A 363 -48.27 10.96 54.53
CA SER A 363 -49.31 11.99 54.80
C SER A 363 -50.57 11.49 55.48
#